data_AF-A0A8X6QU06-F1
#
_entry.id   AF-A0A8X6QU06-F1
#
_cell.length_a   1.000
_cell.length_b   1.000
_cell.length_c   1.000
_cell.angle_alpha   90.00
_cell.angle_beta   90.00
_cell.angle_gamma   90.00
#
_symmetry.space_group_name_H-M   'P 1'
#
loop_
_entity.id
_entity.type
_entity.pdbx_description
1 polymer ?
#
loop_
_entity_poly.entity_id
_entity_poly.type
_entity_poly.pdbx_seq_one_letter_code
_entity_poly.pdbx_strand_id
1 'polypeptide(L)'
;MSESKGLRHLKILGSNKINAYCPTALKVTEHTDGKCIVSYQKVHVGHQNDLGHSFLTADERENIASKIAAKIPLDNILDEIRNSISDAGLDRVHLLTKKDLHNIEKSVF
;
A
#
# COMPACT_ATOMS: atom_id res chain seq x y z
N MET A 1 0.95 43.52 3.06
CA MET A 1 0.31 42.35 3.69
C MET A 1 -0.17 41.46 2.55
N SER A 2 0.50 40.34 2.29
CA SER A 2 0.13 39.43 1.21
C SER A 2 -0.92 38.44 1.74
N GLU A 3 -2.15 38.53 1.25
CA GLU A 3 -3.21 37.58 1.62
C GLU A 3 -2.97 36.23 0.92
N SER A 4 -2.85 35.15 1.69
CA SER A 4 -2.77 33.79 1.15
C SER A 4 -4.17 33.31 0.75
N LYS A 5 -4.33 32.79 -0.47
CA LYS A 5 -5.64 32.42 -1.05
C LYS A 5 -6.35 31.21 -0.40
N GLY A 6 -5.77 30.57 0.61
CA GLY A 6 -6.36 29.40 1.30
C GLY A 6 -6.58 28.16 0.42
N LEU A 7 -6.12 28.17 -0.83
CA LEU A 7 -6.29 27.08 -1.79
C LEU A 7 -5.39 25.91 -1.41
N ARG A 8 -6.00 24.76 -1.13
CA ARG A 8 -5.28 23.52 -0.84
C ARG A 8 -4.62 23.00 -2.12
N HIS A 9 -3.32 22.69 -2.04
CA HIS A 9 -2.62 22.00 -3.13
C HIS A 9 -3.24 20.62 -3.37
N LEU A 10 -3.51 20.29 -4.65
CA LEU A 10 -4.05 18.99 -5.03
C LEU A 10 -3.07 17.88 -4.64
N LYS A 11 -3.58 16.74 -4.18
CA LYS A 11 -2.73 15.58 -3.89
C LYS A 11 -2.27 15.00 -5.22
N ILE A 12 -0.97 14.76 -5.37
CA ILE A 12 -0.36 14.18 -6.58
C ILE A 12 -0.97 12.81 -6.89
N LEU A 13 -1.22 11.99 -5.86
CA LEU A 13 -1.82 10.65 -5.98
C LEU A 13 -3.35 10.67 -6.11
N GLY A 14 -3.99 11.84 -6.09
CA GLY A 14 -5.44 11.93 -6.14
C GLY A 14 -6.14 11.45 -4.86
N SER A 15 -7.27 10.75 -5.02
CA SER A 15 -8.19 10.36 -3.95
C SER A 15 -8.28 8.84 -3.84
N ASN A 16 -8.12 8.30 -2.62
CA ASN A 16 -8.35 6.88 -2.32
C ASN A 16 -9.86 6.52 -2.22
N LYS A 17 -10.70 7.20 -3.01
CA LYS A 17 -12.14 6.91 -3.07
C LYS A 17 -12.40 6.13 -4.34
N ILE A 18 -13.11 5.01 -4.21
CA ILE A 18 -13.49 4.16 -5.34
C ILE A 18 -14.41 4.91 -6.32
N ASN A 19 -15.24 5.83 -5.82
CA ASN A 19 -16.27 6.54 -6.59
C ASN A 19 -17.21 5.60 -7.39
N ALA A 20 -17.33 4.34 -6.96
CA ALA A 20 -18.21 3.33 -7.53
C ALA A 20 -18.74 2.42 -6.41
N TYR A 21 -19.78 1.64 -6.73
CA TYR A 21 -20.32 0.62 -5.84
C TYR A 21 -19.66 -0.73 -6.15
N CYS A 22 -19.06 -1.37 -5.14
CA CYS A 22 -18.44 -2.67 -5.28
C CYS A 22 -19.28 -3.75 -4.57
N PRO A 23 -19.72 -4.83 -5.25
CA PRO A 23 -20.49 -5.91 -4.66
C PRO A 23 -19.63 -6.95 -3.91
N THR A 24 -18.30 -6.79 -3.89
CA THR A 24 -17.39 -7.72 -3.21
C THR A 24 -17.69 -7.74 -1.71
N ALA A 25 -17.97 -8.92 -1.19
CA ALA A 25 -18.29 -9.12 0.21
C ALA A 25 -17.71 -10.45 0.71
N LEU A 26 -17.38 -10.49 1.98
CA LEU A 26 -16.99 -11.70 2.70
C LEU A 26 -17.95 -11.85 3.88
N LYS A 27 -18.67 -12.98 3.92
CA LYS A 27 -19.62 -13.33 4.97
C LYS A 27 -19.15 -14.58 5.68
N VAL A 28 -18.83 -14.43 6.96
CA VAL A 28 -18.50 -15.55 7.84
C VAL A 28 -19.74 -15.91 8.65
N THR A 29 -20.07 -17.19 8.71
CA THR A 29 -21.09 -17.74 9.60
C THR A 29 -20.45 -18.78 10.51
N GLU A 30 -20.45 -18.50 11.79
CA GLU A 30 -19.93 -19.39 12.83
C GLU A 30 -21.08 -20.24 13.38
N HIS A 31 -20.90 -21.56 13.34
CA HIS A 31 -21.85 -22.51 13.95
C HIS A 31 -21.41 -22.86 15.38
N THR A 32 -22.39 -23.21 16.22
CA THR A 32 -22.18 -23.63 17.62
C THR A 32 -21.29 -24.87 17.76
N ASP A 33 -21.15 -25.68 16.70
CA ASP A 33 -20.24 -26.83 16.62
C ASP A 33 -18.77 -26.44 16.33
N GLY A 34 -18.43 -25.15 16.33
CA GLY A 34 -17.07 -24.67 16.04
C GLY A 34 -16.70 -24.70 14.55
N LYS A 35 -17.66 -24.95 13.65
CA LYS A 35 -17.47 -24.88 12.20
C LYS A 35 -17.72 -23.46 11.70
N CYS A 36 -16.74 -22.90 11.00
CA CYS A 36 -16.86 -21.61 10.32
C CYS A 36 -17.08 -21.84 8.83
N ILE A 37 -18.17 -21.32 8.28
CA ILE A 37 -18.44 -21.30 6.84
C ILE A 37 -18.20 -19.88 6.34
N VAL A 38 -17.39 -19.75 5.29
CA VAL A 38 -17.05 -18.45 4.68
C VAL A 38 -17.60 -18.43 3.27
N SER A 39 -18.53 -17.52 3.02
CA SER A 39 -19.02 -17.20 1.67
C SER A 39 -18.38 -15.90 1.22
N TYR A 40 -17.65 -15.91 0.11
CA TYR A 40 -17.00 -14.72 -0.41
C TYR A 40 -17.34 -14.49 -1.89
N GLN A 41 -17.55 -13.23 -2.27
CA GLN A 41 -17.74 -12.80 -3.65
C GLN A 41 -16.50 -12.02 -4.09
N LYS A 42 -15.57 -12.69 -4.78
CA LYS A 42 -14.26 -12.13 -5.17
C LYS A 42 -14.32 -11.06 -6.25
N VAL A 43 -15.35 -11.07 -7.08
CA VAL A 43 -15.40 -10.22 -8.27
C VAL A 43 -15.67 -8.77 -7.87
N HIS A 44 -14.69 -7.91 -8.12
CA HIS A 44 -14.84 -6.46 -8.01
C HIS A 44 -15.48 -5.92 -9.29
N VAL A 45 -16.50 -5.08 -9.15
CA VAL A 45 -17.17 -4.40 -10.26
C VAL A 45 -17.10 -2.90 -10.02
N GLY A 46 -16.82 -2.14 -11.08
CA GLY A 46 -16.79 -0.67 -11.03
C GLY A 46 -15.47 -0.06 -10.54
N HIS A 47 -14.47 -0.87 -10.17
CA HIS A 47 -13.14 -0.36 -9.85
C HIS A 47 -12.03 -1.39 -10.08
N GLN A 48 -10.81 -0.89 -10.18
CA GLN A 48 -9.58 -1.68 -10.19
C GLN A 48 -8.86 -1.57 -8.85
N ASN A 49 -7.88 -2.44 -8.63
CA ASN A 49 -7.04 -2.37 -7.45
C ASN A 49 -5.91 -1.38 -7.73
N ASP A 50 -5.94 -0.21 -7.09
CA ASP A 50 -4.87 0.77 -7.23
C ASP A 50 -3.71 0.39 -6.31
N LEU A 51 -2.65 -0.14 -6.92
CA LEU A 51 -1.43 -0.52 -6.23
C LEU A 51 -0.82 0.67 -5.48
N GLY A 52 -0.95 1.92 -5.97
CA GLY A 52 -0.41 3.09 -5.29
C GLY A 52 -1.07 3.39 -3.94
N HIS A 53 -2.32 2.96 -3.77
CA HIS A 53 -3.09 3.10 -2.53
C HIS A 53 -3.06 1.87 -1.63
N SER A 54 -2.44 0.78 -2.08
CA SER A 54 -2.27 -0.43 -1.27
C SER A 54 -1.23 -0.21 -0.16
N PHE A 55 -1.38 -0.89 0.97
CA PHE A 55 -0.38 -0.88 2.03
C PHE A 55 0.71 -1.92 1.74
N LEU A 56 1.92 -1.65 2.25
CA LEU A 56 2.97 -2.66 2.32
C LEU A 56 2.57 -3.73 3.34
N THR A 57 2.94 -4.98 3.08
CA THR A 57 2.79 -6.06 4.04
C THR A 57 3.73 -5.87 5.23
N ALA A 58 3.47 -6.58 6.34
CA ALA A 58 4.35 -6.52 7.52
C ALA A 58 5.77 -6.99 7.18
N ASP A 59 5.88 -8.10 6.46
CA ASP A 59 7.16 -8.69 6.05
C ASP A 59 7.97 -7.78 5.12
N GLU A 60 7.29 -7.10 4.18
CA GLU A 60 7.92 -6.10 3.31
C GLU A 60 8.47 -4.92 4.12
N ARG A 61 7.69 -4.42 5.09
CA ARG A 61 8.12 -3.31 5.95
C ARG A 61 9.32 -3.71 6.80
N GLU A 62 9.34 -4.91 7.36
CA GLU A 62 10.46 -5.42 8.17
C GLU A 62 11.73 -5.63 7.35
N ASN A 63 11.61 -6.16 6.13
CA ASN A 63 12.74 -6.28 5.21
C ASN A 63 13.36 -4.91 4.88
N ILE A 64 12.53 -3.92 4.59
CA ILE A 64 12.99 -2.55 4.30
C ILE A 64 13.62 -1.93 5.55
N ALA A 65 12.99 -2.08 6.71
CA ALA A 65 13.51 -1.56 7.98
C ALA A 65 14.88 -2.16 8.32
N SER A 66 15.08 -3.45 8.05
CA SER A 66 16.34 -4.16 8.27
C SER A 66 17.46 -3.62 7.37
N LYS A 67 17.17 -3.33 6.09
CA LYS A 67 18.12 -2.67 5.17
C LYS A 67 18.49 -1.26 5.61
N ILE A 68 17.51 -0.50 6.12
CA ILE A 68 17.75 0.84 6.69
C ILE A 68 18.63 0.73 7.94
N ALA A 69 18.35 -0.21 8.84
CA ALA A 69 19.14 -0.46 10.05
C ALA A 69 20.60 -0.82 9.73
N ALA A 70 20.83 -1.53 8.62
CA ALA A 70 22.16 -1.86 8.09
C ALA A 70 22.90 -0.66 7.47
N LYS A 71 22.35 0.56 7.55
CA LYS A 71 22.89 1.81 6.99
C LYS A 71 23.12 1.77 5.47
N ILE A 72 22.32 0.97 4.76
CA ILE A 72 22.35 0.97 3.30
C ILE A 72 21.74 2.30 2.81
N PRO A 73 22.35 2.97 1.81
CA PRO A 73 21.81 4.21 1.26
C PRO A 73 20.38 3.99 0.75
N LEU A 74 19.46 4.91 1.06
CA LEU A 74 18.06 4.82 0.64
C LEU A 74 17.89 4.71 -0.88
N ASP A 75 18.77 5.37 -1.64
CA ASP A 75 18.82 5.27 -3.10
C ASP A 75 19.11 3.83 -3.56
N ASN A 76 20.10 3.17 -2.96
CA ASN A 76 20.42 1.78 -3.29
C ASN A 76 19.27 0.84 -2.94
N ILE A 77 18.57 1.07 -1.82
CA ILE A 77 17.40 0.27 -1.44
C ILE A 77 16.30 0.41 -2.49
N LEU A 78 16.01 1.64 -2.96
CA LEU A 78 15.01 1.87 -4.01
C LEU A 78 15.41 1.23 -5.33
N ASP A 79 16.69 1.32 -5.71
CA ASP A 79 17.17 0.75 -6.96
C ASP A 79 17.15 -0.78 -6.92
N GLU A 80 17.55 -1.41 -5.81
CA GLU A 80 17.41 -2.85 -5.61
C GLU A 80 15.95 -3.30 -5.76
N ILE A 81 15.02 -2.58 -5.13
CA ILE A 81 13.58 -2.87 -5.20
C ILE A 81 13.07 -2.69 -6.64
N ARG A 82 13.49 -1.65 -7.35
CA ARG A 82 13.06 -1.44 -8.76
C ARG A 82 13.67 -2.48 -9.69
N ASN A 83 14.89 -2.93 -9.43
CA ASN A 83 15.54 -3.97 -10.21
C ASN A 83 14.98 -5.37 -9.92
N SER A 84 14.25 -5.56 -8.82
CA SER A 84 13.60 -6.83 -8.51
C SER A 84 12.24 -7.00 -9.20
N ILE A 85 11.84 -6.09 -10.10
CA ILE A 85 10.65 -6.27 -10.93
C ILE A 85 10.86 -7.49 -11.83
N SER A 86 9.97 -8.47 -11.70
CA SER A 86 9.97 -9.68 -12.51
C SER A 86 8.90 -9.60 -13.61
N ASP A 87 8.93 -10.54 -14.55
CA ASP A 87 7.90 -10.66 -15.61
C ASP A 87 6.48 -10.90 -15.03
N ALA A 88 6.39 -11.32 -13.76
CA ALA A 88 5.12 -11.52 -13.06
C ALA A 88 4.33 -10.22 -12.79
N GLY A 89 4.95 -9.05 -12.99
CA GLY A 89 4.29 -7.75 -12.93
C GLY A 89 4.83 -6.84 -11.84
N LEU A 90 4.11 -5.74 -11.63
CA LEU A 90 4.49 -4.66 -10.72
C LEU A 90 3.68 -4.75 -9.43
N ASP A 91 4.36 -5.00 -8.31
CA ASP A 91 3.81 -4.96 -6.96
C ASP A 91 3.93 -3.58 -6.27
N ARG A 92 3.21 -3.44 -5.14
CA ARG A 92 3.21 -2.23 -4.29
C ARG A 92 4.61 -1.76 -3.89
N VAL A 93 5.51 -2.71 -3.61
CA VAL A 93 6.88 -2.44 -3.14
C VAL A 93 7.68 -1.65 -4.19
N HIS A 94 7.43 -1.87 -5.48
CA HIS A 94 8.17 -1.16 -6.54
C HIS A 94 7.74 0.30 -6.71
N LEU A 95 6.58 0.69 -6.17
CA LEU A 95 6.07 2.07 -6.18
C LEU A 95 6.56 2.90 -4.99
N LEU A 96 7.57 2.42 -4.24
CA LEU A 96 8.09 3.13 -3.09
C LEU A 96 8.85 4.41 -3.47
N THR A 97 8.69 5.41 -2.62
CA THR A 97 9.39 6.69 -2.72
C THR A 97 10.38 6.84 -1.56
N LYS A 98 11.38 7.74 -1.72
CA LYS A 98 12.30 8.08 -0.61
C LYS A 98 11.56 8.50 0.66
N LYS A 99 10.42 9.17 0.49
CA LYS A 99 9.60 9.61 1.62
C LYS A 99 8.99 8.43 2.37
N ASP A 100 8.60 7.36 1.67
CA ASP A 100 8.12 6.14 2.32
C ASP A 100 9.21 5.48 3.16
N LEU A 101 10.44 5.43 2.65
CA LEU A 101 11.59 4.91 3.42
C LEU A 101 11.86 5.74 4.68
N HIS A 102 11.84 7.07 4.58
CA HIS A 102 11.97 7.93 5.76
C HIS A 102 10.82 7.79 6.75
N ASN A 103 9.60 7.52 6.28
CA ASN A 103 8.47 7.25 7.17
C ASN A 103 8.64 5.91 7.89
N ILE A 104 9.18 4.89 7.20
CA ILE A 104 9.48 3.59 7.80
C ILE A 104 10.57 3.75 8.86
N GLU A 105 11.65 4.45 8.53
CA GLU A 105 12.76 4.79 9.45
C GLU A 105 12.22 5.43 10.74
N LYS A 106 11.41 6.49 10.63
CA LYS A 106 10.79 7.18 11.79
C LYS A 106 9.76 6.35 12.56
N SER A 107 9.21 5.30 11.95
CA SER A 107 8.23 4.43 12.61
C SER A 107 8.90 3.34 13.44
N VAL A 108 10.18 3.06 13.14
CA VAL A 108 10.96 1.97 13.74
C VAL A 108 12.00 2.52 14.73
N PHE A 109 12.51 3.73 14.50
CA PHE A 109 13.50 4.43 15.35
C PHE A 109 12.94 5.77 15.83
#